data_AF-A0A5C8JT44-F1
#
_entry.id   AF-A0A5C8JT44-F1
#
_cell.length_a   1.000
_cell.length_b   1.000
_cell.length_c   1.000
_cell.angle_alpha   90.00
_cell.angle_beta   90.00
_cell.angle_gamma   90.00
#
_symmetry.space_group_name_H-M   'P 1'
#
loop_
_entity.id
_entity.type
_entity.pdbx_description
1 polymer ?
#
loop_
_entity_poly.entity_id
_entity_poly.type
_entity_poly.pdbx_seq_one_letter_code
_entity_poly.pdbx_strand_id
1 'polypeptide(L)'
;MSKRTFGTHNNNRGGSGRRGSSVTVIQTNVQYSYLRTAKITFYVILAVVGIFAAVISTYYLPPLAAVPIGLAAGTLVGGLIAAIVAIWPVLRAIWWWLPEITLVLVVVGGWVYLQEQTNPLITGAAYASVIAGCGLVPVSRRYTLALLWCLIVRHRLRTCFATFLPTDRHGHLPFIGWAKPIPVGERVWVWLRPGLSLDQIESQLGRIAVACWAASVTVTKARSSNSAAIYLDIKRRDVLGGLVGSPLTEDLPTDVPAITRPVATVPAQLDLADVPDTDDTDPAERPAARKNGRPPAASGIPAKTATDNPDLDWI
;
A
#
# COMPACT_ATOMS: atom_id res chain seq x y z
N MET A 1 31.13 -57.90 27.86
CA MET A 1 30.27 -57.62 26.69
C MET A 1 28.83 -57.57 27.18
N SER A 2 28.29 -56.36 27.46
CA SER A 2 26.94 -56.20 28.05
C SER A 2 26.37 -54.83 27.64
N LYS A 3 25.51 -54.82 26.62
CA LYS A 3 24.77 -53.63 26.16
C LYS A 3 23.56 -53.44 27.09
N ARG A 4 23.54 -52.36 27.86
CA ARG A 4 22.34 -51.89 28.58
C ARG A 4 21.52 -51.04 27.63
N THR A 5 20.32 -51.50 27.33
CA THR A 5 19.22 -50.75 26.73
C THR A 5 18.63 -49.80 27.78
N PHE A 6 18.71 -48.49 27.55
CA PHE A 6 17.99 -47.49 28.31
C PHE A 6 16.76 -47.07 27.50
N GLY A 7 15.58 -47.52 27.93
CA GLY A 7 14.30 -47.08 27.38
C GLY A 7 13.87 -45.77 28.02
N THR A 8 13.73 -44.71 27.23
CA THR A 8 13.15 -43.45 27.66
C THR A 8 11.62 -43.48 27.46
N HIS A 9 10.91 -43.46 28.59
CA HIS A 9 9.47 -43.28 28.69
C HIS A 9 9.08 -41.90 28.15
N ASN A 10 8.30 -41.84 27.07
CA ASN A 10 7.77 -40.60 26.52
C ASN A 10 6.36 -40.33 27.08
N ASN A 11 6.26 -39.46 28.09
CA ASN A 11 5.00 -39.04 28.68
C ASN A 11 4.31 -38.00 27.79
N ASN A 12 3.47 -38.49 26.89
CA ASN A 12 2.59 -37.69 26.05
C ASN A 12 1.40 -37.17 26.89
N ARG A 13 1.56 -36.01 27.55
CA ARG A 13 0.43 -35.27 28.14
C ARG A 13 -0.09 -34.25 27.14
N GLY A 14 -1.36 -34.41 26.78
CA GLY A 14 -2.08 -33.59 25.82
C GLY A 14 -2.12 -32.11 26.21
N GLY A 15 -1.75 -31.26 25.25
CA GLY A 15 -2.02 -29.83 25.25
C GLY A 15 -2.99 -29.52 24.12
N SER A 16 -4.25 -29.33 24.50
CA SER A 16 -5.37 -28.90 23.66
C SER A 16 -5.02 -27.76 22.70
N GLY A 17 -5.53 -27.87 21.46
CA GLY A 17 -5.31 -26.92 20.38
C GLY A 17 -5.60 -25.45 20.75
N ARG A 18 -4.62 -24.60 20.48
CA ARG A 18 -4.80 -23.15 20.30
C ARG A 18 -4.87 -22.83 18.81
N ARG A 19 -6.04 -23.06 18.22
CA ARG A 19 -6.49 -22.27 17.06
C ARG A 19 -7.02 -20.95 17.62
N GLY A 20 -6.43 -19.81 17.24
CA GLY A 20 -7.10 -18.51 17.38
C GLY A 20 -6.39 -17.34 18.08
N SER A 21 -5.05 -17.21 18.06
CA SER A 21 -4.42 -15.98 18.61
C SER A 21 -3.11 -15.52 17.94
N SER A 22 -2.87 -15.84 16.66
CA SER A 22 -1.68 -15.37 15.93
C SER A 22 -1.78 -13.92 15.43
N VAL A 23 -2.86 -13.20 15.73
CA VAL A 23 -3.15 -11.87 15.14
C VAL A 23 -2.56 -10.70 15.96
N THR A 24 -2.05 -10.91 17.17
CA THR A 24 -1.51 -9.82 18.01
C THR A 24 0.03 -9.80 18.14
N VAL A 25 0.74 -10.83 17.68
CA VAL A 25 2.20 -10.96 17.87
C VAL A 25 3.00 -10.14 16.84
N ILE A 26 2.45 -9.88 15.66
CA ILE A 26 3.18 -9.15 14.60
C ILE A 26 3.15 -7.64 14.83
N GLN A 27 2.03 -7.10 15.34
CA GLN A 27 1.85 -5.66 15.61
C GLN A 27 2.70 -5.18 16.80
N THR A 28 2.89 -6.04 17.81
CA THR A 28 3.69 -5.72 18.99
C THR A 28 5.16 -5.47 18.64
N ASN A 29 5.74 -6.26 17.73
CA ASN A 29 7.16 -6.18 17.40
C ASN A 29 7.57 -4.81 16.82
N VAL A 30 6.71 -4.19 15.98
CA VAL A 30 7.01 -2.92 15.32
C VAL A 30 7.03 -1.75 16.33
N GLN A 31 6.10 -1.72 17.29
CA GLN A 31 6.09 -0.69 18.34
C GLN A 31 7.30 -0.79 19.27
N TYR A 32 7.71 -2.02 19.63
CA TYR A 32 8.92 -2.23 20.42
C TYR A 32 10.19 -1.83 19.68
N SER A 33 10.24 -1.97 18.35
CA SER A 33 11.40 -1.54 17.56
C SER A 33 11.64 -0.04 17.67
N TYR A 34 10.61 0.80 17.55
CA TYR A 34 10.76 2.25 17.65
C TYR A 34 11.14 2.72 19.06
N LEU A 35 10.56 2.11 20.10
CA LEU A 35 10.92 2.40 21.48
C LEU A 35 12.36 1.99 21.80
N ARG A 36 12.85 0.88 21.24
CA ARG A 36 14.26 0.47 21.38
C ARG A 36 15.18 1.45 20.69
N THR A 37 14.90 1.82 19.44
CA THR A 37 15.70 2.81 18.72
C THR A 37 15.70 4.16 19.45
N ALA A 38 14.55 4.64 19.92
CA ALA A 38 14.47 5.90 20.68
C ALA A 38 15.28 5.85 21.99
N LYS A 39 15.25 4.73 22.72
CA LYS A 39 16.06 4.54 23.93
C LYS A 39 17.55 4.52 23.63
N ILE A 40 17.99 3.80 22.60
CA ILE A 40 19.40 3.76 22.19
C ILE A 40 19.87 5.17 21.80
N THR A 41 19.09 5.87 20.97
CA THR A 41 19.37 7.25 20.56
C THR A 41 19.44 8.20 21.74
N PHE A 42 18.54 8.08 22.73
CA PHE A 42 18.58 8.86 23.97
C PHE A 42 19.91 8.71 24.70
N TYR A 43 20.35 7.47 24.96
CA TYR A 43 21.59 7.23 25.71
C TYR A 43 22.82 7.70 24.95
N VAL A 44 22.87 7.49 23.62
CA VAL A 44 23.98 7.94 22.78
C VAL A 44 24.09 9.48 22.81
N ILE A 45 22.98 10.19 22.63
CA ILE A 45 22.97 11.65 22.62
C ILE A 45 23.27 12.22 24.00
N LEU A 46 22.70 11.62 25.05
CA LEU A 46 22.99 12.00 26.44
C LEU A 46 24.49 11.89 26.74
N ALA A 47 25.13 10.80 26.31
CA ALA A 47 26.57 10.62 26.49
C ALA A 47 27.38 11.66 25.70
N VAL A 48 27.12 11.82 24.41
CA VAL A 48 27.88 12.73 23.54
C VAL A 48 27.68 14.19 23.95
N VAL A 49 26.44 14.66 24.04
CA VAL A 49 26.11 16.05 24.41
C VAL A 49 26.49 16.34 25.85
N GLY A 50 26.28 15.38 26.76
CA GLY A 50 26.61 15.56 28.17
C GLY A 50 28.11 15.69 28.41
N ILE A 51 28.93 14.85 27.77
CA ILE A 51 30.40 14.97 27.83
C ILE A 51 30.84 16.31 27.24
N PHE A 52 30.31 16.69 26.07
CA PHE A 52 30.71 17.93 25.40
C PHE A 52 30.34 19.18 26.22
N ALA A 53 29.12 19.21 26.78
CA ALA A 53 28.66 20.29 27.65
C ALA A 53 29.42 20.36 28.97
N ALA A 54 29.81 19.22 29.55
CA ALA A 54 30.66 19.19 30.75
C ALA A 54 32.05 19.76 30.46
N VAL A 55 32.69 19.36 29.35
CA VAL A 55 34.00 19.90 28.93
C VAL A 55 33.94 21.41 28.75
N ILE A 56 32.94 21.92 28.03
CA ILE A 56 32.78 23.38 27.84
C ILE A 56 32.54 24.08 29.18
N SER A 57 31.76 23.48 30.09
CA SER A 57 31.45 24.08 31.39
C SER A 57 32.66 24.20 32.31
N THR A 58 33.68 23.33 32.16
CA THR A 58 34.92 23.43 32.96
C THR A 58 35.74 24.69 32.70
N TYR A 59 35.51 25.38 31.57
CA TYR A 59 36.15 26.68 31.31
C TYR A 59 35.59 27.82 32.17
N TYR A 60 34.36 27.68 32.67
CA TYR A 60 33.64 28.75 33.37
C TYR A 60 33.35 28.40 34.84
N LEU A 61 33.31 27.12 35.18
CA LEU A 61 32.87 26.62 36.49
C LEU A 61 33.83 25.55 37.02
N PRO A 62 33.92 25.38 38.35
CA PRO A 62 34.71 24.31 38.94
C PRO A 62 34.23 22.93 38.44
N PRO A 63 35.13 21.94 38.30
CA PRO A 63 34.82 20.66 37.66
C PRO A 63 33.63 19.91 38.29
N LEU A 64 33.45 20.04 39.60
CA LEU A 64 32.32 19.46 40.35
C LEU A 64 30.96 20.02 39.90
N ALA A 65 30.90 21.29 39.51
CA ALA A 65 29.67 21.94 39.03
C ALA A 65 29.44 21.72 37.52
N ALA A 66 30.48 21.40 36.75
CA ALA A 66 30.39 21.15 35.31
C ALA A 66 29.65 19.82 34.98
N VAL A 67 29.81 18.80 35.82
CA VAL A 67 29.17 17.47 35.64
C VAL A 67 27.64 17.52 35.67
N PRO A 68 26.97 18.12 36.68
CA PRO A 68 25.51 18.20 36.69
C PRO A 68 24.95 19.04 35.55
N ILE A 69 25.67 20.07 35.10
CA ILE A 69 25.28 20.90 33.95
C ILE A 69 25.35 20.09 32.65
N GLY A 70 26.42 19.30 32.46
CA GLY A 70 26.55 18.39 31.33
C GLY A 70 25.41 17.36 31.29
N LEU A 71 25.09 16.74 32.43
CA LEU A 71 23.94 15.82 32.54
C LEU A 71 22.61 16.51 32.24
N ALA A 72 22.38 17.72 32.76
CA ALA A 72 21.16 18.48 32.50
C ALA A 72 21.02 18.81 31.00
N ALA A 73 22.08 19.30 30.36
CA ALA A 73 22.06 19.60 28.93
C ALA A 73 21.86 18.32 28.08
N GLY A 74 22.58 17.24 28.42
CA GLY A 74 22.48 15.96 27.72
C GLY A 74 21.09 15.33 27.83
N THR A 75 20.46 15.38 29.00
CA THR A 75 19.10 14.87 29.21
C THR A 75 18.05 15.69 28.45
N LEU A 76 18.17 17.02 28.41
CA LEU A 76 17.24 17.88 27.66
C LEU A 76 17.33 17.62 26.15
N VAL A 77 18.54 17.65 25.58
CA VAL A 77 18.74 17.45 24.13
C VAL A 77 18.45 16.00 23.73
N GLY A 78 18.94 15.03 24.50
CA GLY A 78 18.67 13.61 24.28
C GLY A 78 17.19 13.28 24.37
N GLY A 79 16.49 13.82 25.36
CA GLY A 79 15.05 13.66 25.54
C GLY A 79 14.24 14.23 24.37
N LEU A 80 14.61 15.42 23.89
CA LEU A 80 13.96 16.05 22.74
C LEU A 80 14.12 15.22 21.47
N ILE A 81 15.34 14.73 21.17
CA ILE A 81 15.58 13.94 19.97
C ILE A 81 14.91 12.56 20.07
N ALA A 82 14.93 11.93 21.25
CA ALA A 82 14.23 10.68 21.50
C ALA A 82 12.70 10.84 21.32
N ALA A 83 12.13 11.97 21.77
CA ALA A 83 10.74 12.30 21.54
C ALA A 83 10.42 12.46 20.04
N ILE A 84 11.27 13.16 19.27
CA ILE A 84 11.09 13.29 17.81
C ILE A 84 11.08 11.91 17.14
N VAL A 85 12.02 11.03 17.48
CA VAL A 85 12.10 9.66 16.92
C VAL A 85 10.87 8.83 17.30
N ALA A 86 10.40 8.95 18.55
CA ALA A 86 9.19 8.26 19.02
C ALA A 86 7.90 8.79 18.37
N ILE A 87 7.84 10.09 18.10
CA ILE A 87 6.68 10.76 17.48
C ILE A 87 6.65 10.56 15.96
N TRP A 88 7.79 10.34 15.31
CA TRP A 88 7.89 10.15 13.87
C TRP A 88 6.85 9.20 13.24
N PRO A 89 6.60 7.97 13.76
CA PRO A 89 5.57 7.09 13.21
C PRO A 89 4.16 7.68 13.33
N VAL A 90 3.87 8.44 14.39
CA VAL A 90 2.59 9.12 14.59
C VAL A 90 2.45 10.29 13.64
N LEU A 91 3.49 11.12 13.50
CA LEU A 91 3.48 12.23 12.55
C LEU A 91 3.32 11.74 11.12
N ARG A 92 4.00 10.64 10.77
CA ARG A 92 3.77 9.95 9.50
C ARG A 92 2.33 9.47 9.40
N ALA A 93 1.77 8.80 10.40
CA ALA A 93 0.36 8.39 10.34
C ALA A 93 -0.58 9.58 10.13
N ILE A 94 -0.39 10.68 10.87
CA ILE A 94 -1.18 11.91 10.75
C ILE A 94 -1.04 12.50 9.36
N TRP A 95 0.18 12.62 8.81
CA TRP A 95 0.40 13.18 7.46
C TRP A 95 -0.41 12.46 6.38
N TRP A 96 -0.62 11.16 6.55
CA TRP A 96 -1.35 10.34 5.60
C TRP A 96 -2.86 10.48 5.73
N TRP A 97 -3.35 10.64 6.95
CA TRP A 97 -4.76 10.90 7.24
C TRP A 97 -5.10 12.39 7.19
N LEU A 98 -4.11 13.28 7.02
CA LEU A 98 -4.26 14.72 7.00
C LEU A 98 -5.38 15.19 6.05
N PRO A 99 -5.44 14.79 4.77
CA PRO A 99 -6.54 15.25 3.90
C PRO A 99 -7.93 14.77 4.37
N GLU A 100 -8.03 13.57 4.94
CA GLU A 100 -9.28 13.02 5.45
C GLU A 100 -9.70 13.74 6.74
N ILE A 101 -8.75 13.97 7.66
CA ILE A 101 -8.95 14.72 8.90
C ILE A 101 -9.31 16.17 8.58
N THR A 102 -8.60 16.82 7.65
CA THR A 102 -8.91 18.19 7.22
C THR A 102 -10.30 18.26 6.62
N LEU A 103 -10.71 17.30 5.78
CA LEU A 103 -12.06 17.28 5.22
C LEU A 103 -13.12 17.13 6.32
N VAL A 104 -12.95 16.19 7.26
CA VAL A 104 -13.87 15.99 8.39
C VAL A 104 -13.92 17.24 9.27
N LEU A 105 -12.77 17.83 9.57
CA LEU A 105 -12.67 19.03 10.41
C LEU A 105 -13.33 20.24 9.75
N VAL A 106 -13.16 20.43 8.44
CA VAL A 106 -13.86 21.50 7.71
C VAL A 106 -15.36 21.27 7.69
N VAL A 107 -15.82 20.04 7.46
CA VAL A 107 -17.26 19.73 7.41
C VAL A 107 -17.91 19.88 8.78
N VAL A 108 -17.37 19.24 9.82
CA VAL A 108 -17.93 19.23 11.18
C VAL A 108 -17.68 20.56 11.88
N GLY A 109 -16.44 21.08 11.82
CA GLY A 109 -16.08 22.35 12.41
C GLY A 109 -16.79 23.52 11.76
N GLY A 110 -16.93 23.52 10.42
CA GLY A 110 -17.73 24.50 9.71
C GLY A 110 -19.22 24.47 10.12
N TRP A 111 -19.77 23.28 10.38
CA TRP A 111 -21.15 23.13 10.82
C TRP A 111 -21.35 23.71 12.22
N VAL A 112 -20.51 23.31 13.18
CA VAL A 112 -20.58 23.81 14.56
C VAL A 112 -20.39 25.32 14.62
N TYR A 113 -19.40 25.84 13.89
CA TYR A 113 -19.14 27.28 13.83
C TYR A 113 -20.33 28.07 13.25
N LEU A 114 -21.00 27.56 12.21
CA LEU A 114 -22.20 28.20 11.67
C LEU A 114 -23.40 28.11 12.63
N GLN A 115 -23.55 27.01 13.37
CA GLN A 115 -24.63 26.84 14.35
C GLN A 115 -24.53 27.85 15.51
N GLU A 116 -23.31 28.22 15.91
CA GLU A 116 -23.10 29.22 16.97
C GLU A 116 -23.53 30.64 16.53
N GLN A 117 -23.42 30.95 15.24
CA GLN A 117 -23.71 32.29 14.72
C GLN A 117 -25.08 32.43 14.05
N THR A 118 -25.76 31.34 13.72
CA THR A 118 -26.92 31.36 12.83
C THR A 118 -27.97 30.31 13.22
N ASN A 119 -29.25 30.57 12.90
CA ASN A 119 -30.34 29.63 13.11
C ASN A 119 -30.07 28.27 12.41
N PRO A 120 -30.34 27.13 13.07
CA PRO A 120 -30.10 25.80 12.52
C PRO A 120 -30.71 25.56 11.14
N LEU A 121 -31.85 26.18 10.83
CA LEU A 121 -32.51 26.06 9.53
C LEU A 121 -31.69 26.70 8.41
N ILE A 122 -31.11 27.87 8.66
CA ILE A 122 -30.29 28.60 7.67
C ILE A 122 -28.95 27.87 7.47
N THR A 123 -28.34 27.36 8.55
CA THR A 123 -27.13 26.54 8.45
C THR A 123 -27.37 25.26 7.65
N GLY A 124 -28.49 24.58 7.90
CA GLY A 124 -28.93 23.43 7.10
C GLY A 124 -29.13 23.79 5.63
N ALA A 125 -29.81 24.90 5.33
CA ALA A 125 -30.02 25.37 3.98
C ALA A 125 -28.71 25.75 3.26
N ALA A 126 -27.75 26.35 3.96
CA ALA A 126 -26.44 26.72 3.41
C ALA A 126 -25.61 25.48 3.04
N TYR A 127 -25.58 24.45 3.90
CA TYR A 127 -24.92 23.19 3.55
C TYR A 127 -25.62 22.47 2.40
N ALA A 128 -26.96 22.43 2.42
CA ALA A 128 -27.74 21.86 1.34
C ALA A 128 -27.48 22.57 0.01
N SER A 129 -27.34 23.90 0.00
CA SER A 129 -27.05 24.68 -1.20
C SER A 129 -25.64 24.43 -1.73
N VAL A 130 -24.64 24.27 -0.86
CA VAL A 130 -23.28 23.89 -1.27
C VAL A 130 -23.27 22.48 -1.88
N ILE A 131 -23.90 21.50 -1.21
CA ILE A 131 -24.01 20.13 -1.73
C ILE A 131 -24.75 20.11 -3.07
N ALA A 132 -25.85 20.86 -3.17
CA ALA A 132 -26.61 21.00 -4.41
C ALA A 132 -25.76 21.68 -5.50
N GLY A 133 -25.00 22.73 -5.19
CA GLY A 133 -24.10 23.41 -6.12
C GLY A 133 -22.96 22.51 -6.62
N CYS A 134 -22.42 21.65 -5.76
CA CYS A 134 -21.45 20.61 -6.13
C CYS A 134 -22.08 19.52 -7.02
N GLY A 135 -23.38 19.23 -6.87
CA GLY A 135 -24.08 18.19 -7.65
C GLY A 135 -24.68 18.67 -8.97
N LEU A 136 -25.23 19.89 -9.00
CA LEU A 136 -25.98 20.45 -10.13
C LEU A 136 -25.08 21.05 -11.20
N VAL A 137 -23.98 21.70 -10.79
CA VAL A 137 -23.07 22.34 -11.76
C VAL A 137 -22.14 21.25 -12.34
N PRO A 138 -22.19 20.97 -13.66
CA PRO A 138 -21.47 19.85 -14.26
C PRO A 138 -19.95 19.97 -14.10
N VAL A 139 -19.42 21.19 -14.07
CA VAL A 139 -17.99 21.47 -13.86
C VAL A 139 -17.56 21.16 -12.41
N SER A 140 -18.32 21.64 -11.42
CA SER A 140 -18.02 21.39 -10.00
C SER A 140 -18.19 19.90 -9.67
N ARG A 141 -19.22 19.24 -10.20
CA ARG A 141 -19.45 17.81 -10.03
C ARG A 141 -18.28 16.98 -10.55
N ARG A 142 -17.76 17.31 -11.74
CA ARG A 142 -16.59 16.61 -12.31
C ARG A 142 -15.36 16.79 -11.43
N TYR A 143 -15.11 18.00 -10.94
CA TYR A 143 -13.95 18.29 -10.10
C TYR A 143 -14.05 17.64 -8.71
N THR A 144 -15.19 17.76 -8.04
CA THR A 144 -15.45 17.13 -6.72
C THR A 144 -15.39 15.61 -6.79
N LEU A 145 -15.98 15.00 -7.83
CA LEU A 145 -15.84 13.57 -8.06
C LEU A 145 -14.37 13.17 -8.30
N ALA A 146 -13.61 13.95 -9.07
CA ALA A 146 -12.20 13.66 -9.30
C ALA A 146 -11.36 13.75 -8.01
N LEU A 147 -11.65 14.71 -7.14
CA LEU A 147 -11.02 14.81 -5.82
C LEU A 147 -11.44 13.66 -4.89
N LEU A 148 -12.73 13.30 -4.88
CA LEU A 148 -13.24 12.18 -4.10
C LEU A 148 -12.59 10.86 -4.52
N TRP A 149 -12.47 10.63 -5.82
CA TRP A 149 -11.80 9.46 -6.37
C TRP A 149 -10.32 9.42 -5.99
N CYS A 150 -9.63 10.55 -6.04
CA CYS A 150 -8.25 10.71 -5.55
C CYS A 150 -8.09 10.27 -4.08
N LEU A 151 -9.03 10.65 -3.20
CA LEU A 151 -9.03 10.19 -1.80
C LEU A 151 -9.25 8.67 -1.71
N ILE A 152 -10.25 8.14 -2.43
CA ILE A 152 -10.59 6.71 -2.43
C ILE A 152 -9.39 5.88 -2.93
N VAL A 153 -8.75 6.29 -4.01
CA VAL A 153 -7.58 5.61 -4.58
C VAL A 153 -6.41 5.64 -3.62
N ARG A 154 -6.15 6.79 -2.98
CA ARG A 154 -5.09 6.89 -1.97
C ARG A 154 -5.31 5.90 -0.82
N HIS A 155 -6.55 5.81 -0.31
CA HIS A 155 -6.92 4.88 0.73
C HIS A 155 -6.79 3.42 0.28
N ARG A 156 -7.29 3.09 -0.91
CA ARG A 156 -7.25 1.73 -1.47
C ARG A 156 -5.84 1.27 -1.80
N LEU A 157 -5.01 2.14 -2.38
CA LEU A 157 -3.60 1.85 -2.63
C LEU A 157 -2.87 1.50 -1.34
N ARG A 158 -3.16 2.21 -0.24
CA ARG A 158 -2.58 1.89 1.07
C ARG A 158 -2.95 0.47 1.52
N THR A 159 -4.23 0.12 1.46
CA THR A 159 -4.71 -1.22 1.84
C THR A 159 -4.14 -2.30 0.91
N CYS A 160 -4.02 -2.00 -0.38
CA CYS A 160 -3.41 -2.88 -1.39
C CYS A 160 -1.92 -3.11 -1.10
N PHE A 161 -1.14 -2.06 -0.81
CA PHE A 161 0.28 -2.21 -0.47
C PHE A 161 0.50 -2.91 0.86
N ALA A 162 -0.42 -2.77 1.83
CA ALA A 162 -0.35 -3.51 3.08
C ALA A 162 -0.60 -5.01 2.92
N THR A 163 -1.34 -5.43 1.88
CA THR A 163 -1.80 -6.81 1.69
C THR A 163 -1.00 -7.57 0.64
N PHE A 164 -0.65 -6.92 -0.47
CA PHE A 164 -0.07 -7.60 -1.64
C PHE A 164 1.45 -7.45 -1.76
N LEU A 165 2.04 -6.45 -1.12
CA LEU A 165 3.46 -6.22 -1.23
C LEU A 165 4.18 -7.11 -0.21
N PRO A 166 5.09 -8.01 -0.66
CA PRO A 166 5.97 -8.74 0.24
C PRO A 166 6.72 -7.71 1.05
N THR A 167 6.29 -7.50 2.28
CA THR A 167 6.93 -6.53 3.13
C THR A 167 8.26 -7.18 3.51
N ASP A 168 9.37 -6.48 3.27
CA ASP A 168 10.62 -6.81 3.94
C ASP A 168 10.33 -7.01 5.43
N ARG A 169 11.17 -7.79 6.11
CA ARG A 169 11.05 -8.19 7.53
C ARG A 169 10.71 -7.04 8.51
N HIS A 170 10.84 -5.79 8.06
CA HIS A 170 10.54 -4.55 8.77
C HIS A 170 9.14 -3.93 8.53
N GLY A 171 8.28 -4.48 7.66
CA GLY A 171 6.85 -4.12 7.60
C GLY A 171 6.55 -2.69 7.10
N HIS A 172 7.48 -2.03 6.42
CA HIS A 172 7.32 -0.62 6.06
C HIS A 172 6.61 -0.44 4.70
N LEU A 173 5.43 0.18 4.71
CA LEU A 173 4.73 0.56 3.49
C LEU A 173 5.54 1.61 2.68
N PRO A 174 5.54 1.52 1.34
CA PRO A 174 6.08 2.57 0.47
C PRO A 174 5.35 3.88 0.73
N PHE A 175 6.01 5.02 0.49
CA PHE A 175 5.41 6.32 0.79
C PHE A 175 4.53 6.80 -0.38
N ILE A 176 3.22 6.82 -0.18
CA ILE A 176 2.22 7.30 -1.14
C ILE A 176 2.05 8.80 -0.91
N GLY A 177 2.55 9.56 -1.88
CA GLY A 177 2.48 11.00 -1.92
C GLY A 177 1.13 11.50 -2.42
N TRP A 178 1.20 12.61 -3.16
CA TRP A 178 0.03 13.32 -3.65
C TRP A 178 -0.61 12.60 -4.84
N ALA A 179 -1.95 12.63 -4.90
CA ALA A 179 -2.71 12.15 -6.04
C ALA A 179 -3.34 13.37 -6.75
N LYS A 180 -3.01 13.52 -8.04
CA LYS A 180 -3.46 14.64 -8.87
C LYS A 180 -4.49 14.12 -9.88
N PRO A 181 -5.66 14.77 -10.02
CA PRO A 181 -6.62 14.39 -11.05
C PRO A 181 -6.05 14.68 -12.44
N ILE A 182 -6.20 13.74 -13.35
CA ILE A 182 -5.90 13.88 -14.78
C ILE A 182 -7.19 13.64 -15.58
N PRO A 183 -7.33 14.13 -16.83
CA PRO A 183 -8.59 14.03 -17.58
C PRO A 183 -9.13 12.58 -17.73
N VAL A 184 -8.21 11.61 -17.74
CA VAL A 184 -8.48 10.18 -17.99
C VAL A 184 -8.63 9.37 -16.69
N GLY A 185 -8.25 9.95 -15.54
CA GLY A 185 -8.11 9.23 -14.29
C GLY A 185 -7.29 9.99 -13.27
N GLU A 186 -6.30 9.34 -12.67
CA GLU A 186 -5.56 9.89 -11.54
C GLU A 186 -4.07 9.56 -11.64
N ARG A 187 -3.20 10.53 -11.32
CA ARG A 187 -1.75 10.34 -11.21
C ARG A 187 -1.36 10.36 -9.75
N VAL A 188 -0.86 9.25 -9.22
CA VAL A 188 -0.44 9.12 -7.83
C VAL A 188 1.09 9.07 -7.76
N TRP A 189 1.66 9.93 -6.94
CA TRP A 189 3.09 9.90 -6.68
C TRP A 189 3.40 8.85 -5.61
N VAL A 190 4.30 7.92 -5.90
CA VAL A 190 4.72 6.89 -4.94
C VAL A 190 6.24 6.88 -4.86
N TRP A 191 6.73 6.95 -3.63
CA TRP A 191 8.14 6.86 -3.30
C TRP A 191 8.43 5.46 -2.75
N LEU A 192 9.18 4.67 -3.52
CA LEU A 192 9.64 3.35 -3.15
C LEU A 192 10.74 3.48 -2.11
N ARG A 193 10.67 2.64 -1.07
CA ARG A 193 11.77 2.46 -0.12
C ARG A 193 12.76 1.44 -0.72
N PRO A 194 14.08 1.55 -0.45
CA PRO A 194 15.03 0.49 -0.77
C PRO A 194 14.51 -0.87 -0.29
N GLY A 195 14.47 -1.85 -1.20
CA GLY A 195 13.85 -3.16 -1.00
C GLY A 195 12.75 -3.48 -2.00
N LEU A 196 12.15 -2.46 -2.63
CA LEU A 196 11.15 -2.64 -3.67
C LEU A 196 11.70 -2.27 -5.06
N SER A 197 11.66 -3.20 -6.00
CA SER A 197 12.07 -2.94 -7.40
C SER A 197 10.90 -2.46 -8.25
N LEU A 198 11.21 -1.74 -9.33
CA LEU A 198 10.20 -1.33 -10.30
C LEU A 198 9.57 -2.55 -10.99
N ASP A 199 10.41 -3.52 -11.37
CA ASP A 199 9.98 -4.73 -12.08
C ASP A 199 8.97 -5.55 -11.26
N GLN A 200 9.14 -5.54 -9.93
CA GLN A 200 8.18 -6.17 -9.02
C GLN A 200 6.83 -5.48 -9.04
N ILE A 201 6.78 -4.14 -9.03
CA ILE A 201 5.52 -3.40 -9.17
C ILE A 201 4.90 -3.68 -10.53
N GLU A 202 5.71 -3.68 -11.60
CA GLU A 202 5.25 -3.90 -12.97
C GLU A 202 4.57 -5.27 -13.13
N SER A 203 5.13 -6.31 -12.52
CA SER A 203 4.52 -7.65 -12.47
C SER A 203 3.16 -7.70 -11.74
N GLN A 204 2.91 -6.75 -10.82
CA GLN A 204 1.71 -6.73 -9.98
C GLN A 204 0.68 -5.67 -10.40
N LEU A 205 0.86 -5.00 -11.54
CA LEU A 205 -0.05 -3.92 -11.97
C LEU A 205 -1.49 -4.38 -12.15
N GLY A 206 -1.70 -5.61 -12.63
CA GLY A 206 -3.04 -6.19 -12.74
C GLY A 206 -3.75 -6.29 -11.38
N ARG A 207 -3.04 -6.68 -10.32
CA ARG A 207 -3.61 -6.75 -8.97
C ARG A 207 -3.92 -5.38 -8.41
N ILE A 208 -3.02 -4.41 -8.65
CA ILE A 208 -3.22 -3.02 -8.24
C ILE A 208 -4.43 -2.41 -8.97
N ALA A 209 -4.61 -2.70 -10.26
CA ALA A 209 -5.75 -2.24 -11.05
C ALA A 209 -7.08 -2.74 -10.47
N VAL A 210 -7.17 -4.05 -10.17
CA VAL A 210 -8.36 -4.65 -9.55
C VAL A 210 -8.62 -4.05 -8.16
N ALA A 211 -7.57 -3.90 -7.33
CA ALA A 211 -7.71 -3.33 -5.99
C ALA A 211 -8.19 -1.86 -6.00
N CYS A 212 -7.74 -1.08 -7.00
CA CYS A 212 -8.10 0.33 -7.16
C CYS A 212 -9.39 0.57 -7.96
N TRP A 213 -10.03 -0.50 -8.46
CA TRP A 213 -11.18 -0.42 -9.38
C TRP A 213 -10.87 0.43 -10.61
N ALA A 214 -9.72 0.19 -11.22
CA ALA A 214 -9.26 0.89 -12.41
C ALA A 214 -9.31 -0.04 -13.64
N ALA A 215 -9.48 0.54 -14.82
CA ALA A 215 -9.44 -0.21 -16.09
C ALA A 215 -8.00 -0.61 -16.42
N SER A 216 -7.05 0.30 -16.24
CA SER A 216 -5.62 0.00 -16.39
C SER A 216 -4.79 0.86 -15.45
N VAL A 217 -3.62 0.36 -15.05
CA VAL A 217 -2.64 1.10 -14.26
C VAL A 217 -1.29 1.03 -14.98
N THR A 218 -0.68 2.18 -15.19
CA THR A 218 0.63 2.30 -15.85
C THR A 218 1.61 2.96 -14.90
N VAL A 219 2.88 2.53 -14.92
CA VAL A 219 3.92 3.09 -14.06
C VAL A 219 4.90 3.87 -14.92
N THR A 220 5.21 5.09 -14.49
CA THR A 220 6.23 5.93 -15.12
C THR A 220 7.27 6.31 -14.07
N LYS A 221 8.56 6.20 -14.42
CA LYS A 221 9.64 6.72 -13.56
C LYS A 221 9.54 8.24 -13.46
N ALA A 222 9.60 8.79 -12.25
CA ALA A 222 9.49 10.24 -12.09
C ALA A 222 10.72 10.99 -12.60
N ARG A 223 11.88 10.33 -12.57
CA ARG A 223 13.14 10.82 -13.14
C ARG A 223 13.93 9.64 -13.67
N SER A 224 14.59 9.79 -14.82
CA SER A 224 15.43 8.74 -15.40
C SER A 224 16.55 8.27 -14.46
N SER A 225 17.09 9.19 -13.64
CA SER A 225 18.16 8.92 -12.68
C SER A 225 17.71 8.45 -11.30
N ASN A 226 16.41 8.50 -10.98
CA ASN A 226 15.91 8.14 -9.65
C ASN A 226 14.79 7.10 -9.76
N SER A 227 15.15 5.83 -9.50
CA SER A 227 14.20 4.72 -9.45
C SER A 227 13.31 4.72 -8.20
N ALA A 228 13.64 5.49 -7.17
CA ALA A 228 12.87 5.54 -5.95
C ALA A 228 11.56 6.33 -6.08
N ALA A 229 11.45 7.24 -7.06
CA ALA A 229 10.24 8.02 -7.27
C ALA A 229 9.52 7.56 -8.54
N ILE A 230 8.28 7.09 -8.40
CA ILE A 230 7.43 6.66 -9.51
C ILE A 230 6.10 7.42 -9.53
N TYR A 231 5.52 7.52 -10.71
CA TYR A 231 4.15 7.93 -10.93
C TYR A 231 3.34 6.68 -11.29
N LEU A 232 2.29 6.40 -10.53
CA LEU A 232 1.26 5.45 -10.92
C LEU A 232 0.11 6.23 -11.57
N ASP A 233 -0.04 6.03 -12.87
CA ASP A 233 -1.13 6.57 -13.66
C ASP A 233 -2.25 5.54 -13.71
N ILE A 234 -3.36 5.87 -13.04
CA ILE A 234 -4.52 5.01 -12.86
C ILE A 234 -5.59 5.52 -13.82
N LYS A 235 -5.87 4.73 -14.87
CA LYS A 235 -6.90 5.05 -15.86
C LYS A 235 -8.19 4.34 -15.49
N ARG A 236 -9.26 5.13 -15.29
CA ARG A 236 -10.62 4.61 -15.04
C ARG A 236 -11.50 4.68 -16.28
N ARG A 237 -11.24 5.65 -17.15
CA ARG A 237 -11.96 5.84 -18.41
C ARG A 237 -11.04 5.50 -19.55
N ASP A 238 -11.57 4.77 -20.52
CA ASP A 238 -10.87 4.59 -21.79
C ASP A 238 -10.94 5.89 -22.59
N VAL A 239 -9.79 6.37 -23.06
CA VAL A 239 -9.71 7.55 -23.93
C VAL A 239 -10.23 7.26 -25.33
N LEU A 240 -10.27 5.99 -25.73
CA LEU A 240 -10.71 5.55 -27.05
C LEU A 240 -12.21 5.23 -27.12
N GLY A 241 -12.92 5.26 -25.99
CA GLY A 241 -14.38 5.12 -25.97
C GLY A 241 -15.13 6.38 -26.41
N GLY A 242 -14.45 7.53 -26.46
CA GLY A 242 -14.94 8.69 -27.18
C GLY A 242 -14.64 8.50 -28.66
N LEU A 243 -15.59 8.84 -29.55
CA LEU A 243 -15.35 8.98 -30.97
C LEU A 243 -14.25 10.04 -31.19
N VAL A 244 -12.99 9.63 -31.15
CA VAL A 244 -11.89 10.44 -31.63
C VAL A 244 -12.04 10.40 -33.14
N GLY A 245 -12.53 11.50 -33.72
CA GLY A 245 -12.50 11.69 -35.15
C GLY A 245 -11.07 11.42 -35.62
N SER A 246 -10.90 10.39 -36.43
CA SER A 246 -9.60 10.12 -37.02
C SER A 246 -9.20 11.37 -37.81
N PRO A 247 -7.99 11.93 -37.61
CA PRO A 247 -7.53 13.04 -38.43
C PRO A 247 -7.44 12.66 -39.92
N LEU A 248 -7.45 11.36 -40.24
CA LEU A 248 -7.57 10.85 -41.60
C LEU A 248 -8.94 11.12 -42.24
N THR A 249 -9.98 11.41 -41.45
CA THR A 249 -11.30 11.78 -41.97
C THR A 249 -11.35 13.22 -42.46
N GLU A 250 -10.44 14.10 -42.00
CA GLU A 250 -10.40 15.51 -42.39
C GLU A 250 -9.72 15.73 -43.75
N ASP A 251 -8.80 14.83 -44.14
CA ASP A 251 -8.10 14.85 -45.43
C ASP A 251 -8.77 13.98 -46.52
N LEU A 252 -9.86 13.28 -46.20
CA LEU A 252 -10.62 12.52 -47.19
C LEU A 252 -11.63 13.45 -47.88
N PRO A 253 -11.61 13.57 -49.22
CA PRO A 253 -12.65 14.30 -49.94
C PRO A 253 -14.02 13.71 -49.62
N THR A 254 -14.97 14.55 -49.18
CA THR A 254 -16.35 14.16 -48.86
C THR A 254 -17.09 13.49 -50.03
N ASP A 255 -16.57 13.66 -51.25
CA ASP A 255 -17.13 13.12 -52.49
C ASP A 255 -16.52 11.78 -52.92
N VAL A 256 -15.71 11.12 -52.09
CA VAL A 256 -15.32 9.74 -52.38
C VAL A 256 -16.54 8.85 -52.08
N PRO A 257 -17.22 8.26 -53.10
CA PRO A 257 -18.27 7.31 -52.82
C PRO A 257 -17.68 6.23 -51.95
N ALA A 258 -18.38 5.83 -50.88
CA ALA A 258 -17.95 4.75 -50.02
C ALA A 258 -17.62 3.55 -50.92
N ILE A 259 -16.32 3.33 -51.18
CA ILE A 259 -15.86 2.15 -51.88
C ILE A 259 -16.21 1.06 -50.90
N THR A 260 -17.37 0.45 -51.12
CA THR A 260 -17.76 -0.79 -50.51
C THR A 260 -16.69 -1.72 -51.01
N ARG A 261 -15.61 -1.90 -50.22
CA ARG A 261 -14.65 -2.96 -50.52
C ARG A 261 -15.54 -4.18 -50.64
N PRO A 262 -15.59 -4.86 -51.81
CA PRO A 262 -16.20 -6.16 -51.83
C PRO A 262 -15.50 -6.88 -50.69
N VAL A 263 -16.28 -7.36 -49.73
CA VAL A 263 -15.78 -8.31 -48.75
C VAL A 263 -15.24 -9.42 -49.64
N ALA A 264 -13.92 -9.41 -49.86
CA ALA A 264 -13.27 -10.45 -50.60
C ALA A 264 -13.65 -11.68 -49.78
N THR A 265 -14.46 -12.55 -50.38
CA THR A 265 -14.82 -13.83 -49.82
C THR A 265 -13.49 -14.42 -49.39
N VAL A 266 -13.25 -14.46 -48.08
CA VAL A 266 -12.01 -15.00 -47.55
C VAL A 266 -11.92 -16.38 -48.17
N PRO A 267 -10.94 -16.65 -49.06
CA PRO A 267 -10.86 -17.96 -49.67
C PRO A 267 -10.73 -18.95 -48.51
N ALA A 268 -11.63 -19.93 -48.46
CA ALA A 268 -11.68 -20.97 -47.43
C ALA A 268 -10.49 -21.95 -47.54
N GLN A 269 -9.31 -21.44 -47.89
CA GLN A 269 -8.10 -22.18 -48.21
C GLN A 269 -6.83 -21.54 -47.64
N LEU A 270 -6.93 -20.68 -46.63
CA LEU A 270 -5.79 -20.48 -45.73
C LEU A 270 -5.83 -21.57 -44.64
N ASP A 271 -5.68 -22.80 -45.12
CA ASP A 271 -5.52 -24.02 -44.33
C ASP A 271 -4.08 -24.03 -43.81
N LEU A 272 -3.88 -23.55 -42.57
CA LEU A 272 -2.59 -23.65 -41.88
C LEU A 272 -2.37 -25.11 -41.45
N ALA A 273 -2.05 -25.97 -42.42
CA ALA A 273 -1.83 -27.41 -42.18
C ALA A 273 -0.54 -27.75 -41.38
N ASP A 274 0.17 -26.76 -40.84
CA ASP A 274 1.46 -26.96 -40.14
C ASP A 274 1.53 -26.28 -38.75
N VAL A 275 0.41 -25.89 -38.16
CA VAL A 275 0.39 -25.58 -36.73
C VAL A 275 -0.05 -26.86 -36.00
N PRO A 276 0.83 -27.53 -35.25
CA PRO A 276 0.39 -28.62 -34.40
C PRO A 276 -0.61 -28.07 -33.37
N ASP A 277 -1.84 -28.54 -33.44
CA ASP A 277 -2.89 -28.30 -32.46
C ASP A 277 -2.34 -28.70 -31.08
N THR A 278 -2.14 -27.72 -30.20
CA THR A 278 -2.16 -27.99 -28.77
C THR A 278 -3.59 -28.42 -28.44
N ASP A 279 -3.76 -29.68 -28.07
CA ASP A 279 -5.01 -30.29 -27.57
C ASP A 279 -5.69 -29.40 -26.51
N ASP A 280 -6.58 -28.52 -26.96
CA ASP A 280 -7.60 -27.90 -26.14
C ASP A 280 -8.81 -28.84 -26.12
N THR A 281 -8.82 -29.71 -25.11
CA THR A 281 -9.98 -30.52 -24.71
C THR A 281 -11.27 -29.69 -24.69
N ASP A 282 -12.25 -30.12 -25.48
CA ASP A 282 -13.60 -29.57 -25.57
C ASP A 282 -14.33 -29.52 -24.19
N PRO A 283 -15.27 -28.57 -23.99
CA PRO A 283 -15.96 -28.35 -22.73
C PRO A 283 -17.10 -29.36 -22.57
N ALA A 284 -16.85 -30.41 -21.78
CA ALA A 284 -17.88 -31.31 -21.30
C ALA A 284 -18.87 -30.59 -20.36
N GLU A 285 -20.08 -30.41 -20.87
CA GLU A 285 -21.36 -30.73 -20.24
C GLU A 285 -21.53 -30.39 -18.74
N ARG A 286 -22.38 -29.38 -18.50
CA ARG A 286 -22.87 -28.93 -17.20
C ARG A 286 -23.67 -30.03 -16.49
N PRO A 287 -23.26 -30.55 -15.31
CA PRO A 287 -24.11 -31.43 -14.54
C PRO A 287 -25.02 -30.64 -13.61
N ALA A 288 -26.30 -31.02 -13.65
CA ALA A 288 -27.35 -30.58 -12.75
C ALA A 288 -27.04 -30.89 -11.27
N ALA A 289 -27.64 -30.08 -10.40
CA ALA A 289 -27.61 -30.21 -8.96
C ALA A 289 -27.93 -31.63 -8.46
N ARG A 290 -27.09 -32.18 -7.58
CA ARG A 290 -27.50 -33.26 -6.65
C ARG A 290 -26.74 -33.22 -5.32
N LYS A 291 -27.54 -32.98 -4.28
CA LYS A 291 -27.53 -33.49 -2.88
C LYS A 291 -26.36 -34.37 -2.42
N ASN A 292 -25.82 -33.99 -1.26
CA ASN A 292 -25.25 -34.77 -0.14
C ASN A 292 -24.75 -36.21 -0.41
N GLY A 293 -23.44 -36.40 -0.17
CA GLY A 293 -22.86 -37.72 0.05
C GLY A 293 -21.34 -37.64 0.25
N ARG A 294 -20.87 -37.82 1.48
CA ARG A 294 -19.45 -37.91 1.86
C ARG A 294 -18.85 -39.23 1.32
N PRO A 295 -17.67 -39.23 0.67
CA PRO A 295 -16.91 -40.46 0.45
C PRO A 295 -15.75 -40.63 1.46
N PRO A 296 -15.27 -41.86 1.64
CA PRO A 296 -14.46 -42.29 2.78
C PRO A 296 -12.96 -41.99 2.62
N ALA A 297 -12.27 -42.04 3.77
CA ALA A 297 -10.83 -41.87 3.89
C ALA A 297 -10.04 -42.99 3.20
N ALA A 298 -9.05 -42.60 2.40
CA ALA A 298 -8.00 -43.49 1.90
C ALA A 298 -6.64 -43.04 2.47
N SER A 299 -6.17 -43.85 3.43
CA SER A 299 -4.77 -44.25 3.67
C SER A 299 -3.62 -43.38 3.13
N GLY A 300 -3.03 -42.63 4.05
CA GLY A 300 -1.60 -42.41 4.32
C GLY A 300 -0.55 -42.63 3.23
N ILE A 301 0.10 -41.54 2.84
CA ILE A 301 1.52 -41.51 2.43
C ILE A 301 2.24 -40.61 3.44
N PRO A 302 3.28 -41.09 4.16
CA PRO A 302 4.02 -40.26 5.09
C PRO A 302 4.87 -39.22 4.35
N ALA A 303 4.86 -38.00 4.89
CA ALA A 303 5.64 -36.87 4.41
C ALA A 303 7.14 -37.20 4.44
N LYS A 304 7.85 -36.87 3.35
CA LYS A 304 9.31 -36.86 3.31
C LYS A 304 9.81 -35.87 4.37
N THR A 305 10.51 -36.42 5.34
CA THR A 305 11.28 -35.72 6.35
C THR A 305 12.28 -34.78 5.68
N ALA A 306 12.34 -33.55 6.19
CA ALA A 306 13.34 -32.57 5.86
C ALA A 306 14.75 -33.17 6.03
N THR A 307 15.50 -33.19 4.94
CA THR A 307 16.92 -33.52 4.95
C THR A 307 17.66 -32.47 5.76
N ASP A 308 18.58 -32.95 6.58
CA ASP A 308 19.66 -32.22 7.24
C ASP A 308 20.15 -31.03 6.41
N ASN A 309 20.10 -29.83 7.00
CA ASN A 309 20.92 -28.71 6.57
C ASN A 309 22.04 -28.52 7.60
N PRO A 310 23.25 -29.07 7.37
CA PRO A 310 24.38 -28.95 8.29
C PRO A 310 25.09 -27.58 8.29
N ASP A 311 24.55 -26.55 7.63
CA ASP A 311 25.23 -25.25 7.46
C ASP A 311 24.84 -24.15 8.48
N LEU A 312 24.46 -24.51 9.72
CA LEU A 312 24.12 -23.52 10.78
C LEU A 312 25.04 -23.54 12.01
N ASP A 313 26.25 -24.10 11.87
CA ASP A 313 27.32 -23.99 12.86
C ASP A 313 28.45 -23.06 12.37
N TRP A 314 28.21 -21.75 12.31
CA TRP A 314 29.27 -20.71 12.48
C TRP A 314 28.72 -19.26 12.50
N ILE A 315 29.11 -18.52 13.56
CA ILE A 315 29.11 -17.05 13.78
C ILE A 315 27.75 -16.36 14.02
#